data_AF-A0A514BWG9-F1
#
_entry.id   AF-A0A514BWG9-F1
#
_cell.length_a   1.000
_cell.length_b   1.000
_cell.length_c   1.000
_cell.angle_alpha   90.00
_cell.angle_beta   90.00
_cell.angle_gamma   90.00
#
_symmetry.space_group_name_H-M   'P 1'
#
loop_
_entity.id
_entity.type
_entity.pdbx_description
1 polymer ?
#
loop_
_entity_poly.entity_id
_entity_poly.type
_entity_poly.pdbx_seq_one_letter_code
_entity_poly.pdbx_strand_id
1 'polypeptide(L)'
;MANPIHDLMYRGESGAAGYNAYNRGTYTDAAGNERIRAGGAPMDFSSFTLGEVQDLQHLPRRDPDRLFAVGKYQIIPGTMDAAVARLGLDRDEAFTPELQDRIFTDYLLRQKQPGVRDYIEGKPGVTLEQAQHGLAREWASFGDPYKEGRSYYGGANRAHISLEQSEAALTQMRAGYAAAIDRGLSSDEAWRVATAIDPEQRTQARPSAARTDPLADGLLRHGEKGDPIRELQQSLHELGYTGRDGKPLSLDGDFGANTGHAVRAYQREHGLKVDGIAGPRTLESIEQQRQEQTQASPEVQEAISRLDRLTSGQIDPSAQQAWNQHVAACRPCPDPVREQESLQQRAQEQAAEQAGLAR
;
A
#
# COMPACT_ATOMS: atom_id res chain seq x y z
N MET A 1 -24.79 -16.23 8.21
CA MET A 1 -25.61 -15.25 8.97
C MET A 1 -24.65 -14.28 9.62
N ALA A 2 -24.83 -12.98 9.39
CA ALA A 2 -23.99 -11.92 9.96
C ALA A 2 -23.97 -11.96 11.49
N ASN A 3 -22.81 -11.60 12.08
CA ASN A 3 -22.69 -11.47 13.53
C ASN A 3 -23.70 -10.38 13.98
N PRO A 4 -24.66 -10.73 14.84
CA PRO A 4 -25.77 -9.83 15.18
C PRO A 4 -25.32 -8.51 15.81
N ILE A 5 -24.23 -8.51 16.58
CA ILE A 5 -23.66 -7.29 17.15
C ILE A 5 -22.99 -6.44 16.05
N HIS A 6 -22.33 -7.05 15.06
CA HIS A 6 -21.75 -6.30 13.94
C HIS A 6 -22.83 -5.57 13.14
N ASP A 7 -23.99 -6.21 12.96
CA ASP A 7 -25.12 -5.64 12.25
C ASP A 7 -25.75 -4.47 13.01
N LEU A 8 -25.86 -4.58 14.33
CA LEU A 8 -26.35 -3.48 15.17
C LEU A 8 -25.39 -2.29 15.12
N MET A 9 -24.08 -2.54 15.23
CA MET A 9 -23.09 -1.48 15.12
C MET A 9 -23.06 -0.86 13.72
N TYR A 10 -23.19 -1.65 12.66
CA TYR A 10 -23.23 -1.13 11.30
C TYR A 10 -24.42 -0.20 11.08
N ARG A 11 -25.61 -0.59 11.58
CA ARG A 11 -26.82 0.24 11.49
C ARG A 11 -26.78 1.47 12.39
N GLY A 12 -25.94 1.45 13.42
CA GLY A 12 -25.91 2.47 14.47
C GLY A 12 -24.75 3.48 14.44
N GLU A 13 -23.55 3.06 14.05
CA GLU A 13 -22.30 3.81 14.28
C GLU A 13 -21.61 4.27 13.00
N SER A 14 -21.63 3.47 11.92
CA SER A 14 -20.60 3.58 10.87
C SER A 14 -20.88 4.59 9.75
N GLY A 15 -22.08 5.19 9.70
CA GLY A 15 -22.50 6.04 8.58
C GLY A 15 -22.33 5.33 7.22
N ALA A 16 -22.35 6.09 6.12
CA ALA A 16 -22.16 5.52 4.77
C ALA A 16 -20.73 5.00 4.51
N ALA A 17 -19.75 5.36 5.36
CA ALA A 17 -18.34 5.07 5.12
C ALA A 17 -17.88 3.71 5.69
N GLY A 18 -18.61 3.09 6.62
CA GLY A 18 -18.35 1.71 7.05
C GLY A 18 -16.93 1.49 7.58
N TYR A 19 -16.22 0.50 7.02
CA TYR A 19 -14.81 0.19 7.34
C TYR A 19 -13.82 1.32 7.01
N ASN A 20 -14.26 2.31 6.24
CA ASN A 20 -13.50 3.47 5.82
C ASN A 20 -13.90 4.75 6.59
N ALA A 21 -14.77 4.62 7.60
CA ALA A 21 -15.18 5.72 8.46
C ALA A 21 -14.03 6.19 9.35
N TYR A 22 -13.90 7.50 9.56
CA TYR A 22 -12.96 8.04 10.53
C TYR A 22 -13.41 9.41 11.05
N ASN A 23 -12.87 9.80 12.19
CA ASN A 23 -12.94 11.15 12.69
C ASN A 23 -11.55 11.62 13.17
N ARG A 24 -11.31 12.93 13.09
CA ARG A 24 -10.02 13.55 13.46
C ARG A 24 -10.03 14.12 14.90
N GLY A 25 -11.13 13.93 15.62
CA GLY A 25 -11.32 14.46 16.97
C GLY A 25 -11.47 15.98 17.03
N THR A 26 -11.17 16.55 18.19
CA THR A 26 -11.27 17.98 18.46
C THR A 26 -9.91 18.69 18.44
N TYR A 27 -9.93 20.00 18.25
CA TYR A 27 -8.78 20.88 18.41
C TYR A 27 -9.16 22.15 19.17
N THR A 28 -8.20 22.78 19.82
CA THR A 28 -8.38 24.07 20.46
C THR A 28 -8.02 25.18 19.48
N ASP A 29 -8.96 26.06 19.16
CA ASP A 29 -8.72 27.22 18.29
C ASP A 29 -7.87 28.31 18.99
N ALA A 30 -7.46 29.33 18.25
CA ALA A 30 -6.66 30.44 18.78
C ALA A 30 -7.36 31.23 19.90
N ALA A 31 -8.70 31.14 19.99
CA ALA A 31 -9.51 31.74 21.03
C ALA A 31 -9.72 30.82 22.24
N GLY A 32 -9.09 29.64 22.27
CA GLY A 32 -9.17 28.69 23.38
C GLY A 32 -10.41 27.79 23.35
N ASN A 33 -11.23 27.82 22.31
CA ASN A 33 -12.44 26.99 22.23
C ASN A 33 -12.14 25.64 21.60
N GLU A 34 -12.80 24.59 22.10
CA GLU A 34 -12.77 23.27 21.48
C GLU A 34 -13.65 23.23 20.23
N ARG A 35 -13.09 22.76 19.11
CA ARG A 35 -13.74 22.66 17.80
C ARG A 35 -13.58 21.25 17.25
N ILE A 36 -14.61 20.75 16.59
CA ILE A 36 -14.55 19.47 15.88
C ILE A 36 -13.80 19.69 14.57
N ARG A 37 -12.82 18.84 14.27
CA ARG A 37 -12.16 18.86 12.96
C ARG A 37 -13.14 18.33 11.91
N ALA A 38 -13.28 19.08 10.81
CA ALA A 38 -14.01 18.58 9.65
C ALA A 38 -13.39 17.27 9.15
N GLY A 39 -14.23 16.42 8.54
CA GLY A 39 -13.76 15.24 7.82
C GLY A 39 -12.80 15.64 6.70
N GLY A 40 -11.90 14.74 6.32
CA GLY A 40 -11.01 14.91 5.18
C GLY A 40 -11.53 14.17 3.94
N ALA A 41 -10.64 13.98 2.96
CA ALA A 41 -10.91 13.12 1.81
C ALA A 41 -11.26 11.68 2.24
N PRO A 42 -12.09 10.96 1.48
CA PRO A 42 -12.31 9.53 1.72
C PRO A 42 -10.98 8.78 1.80
N MET A 43 -10.82 7.96 2.84
CA MET A 43 -9.66 7.08 3.01
C MET A 43 -10.11 5.64 2.82
N ASP A 44 -9.34 4.88 2.05
CA ASP A 44 -9.50 3.43 1.99
C ASP A 44 -8.52 2.81 2.98
N PHE A 45 -8.99 2.37 4.14
CA PHE A 45 -8.12 1.85 5.18
C PHE A 45 -7.48 0.51 4.83
N SER A 46 -8.04 -0.22 3.86
CA SER A 46 -7.47 -1.49 3.40
C SER A 46 -6.10 -1.33 2.72
N SER A 47 -5.76 -0.12 2.30
CA SER A 47 -4.47 0.20 1.68
C SER A 47 -3.42 0.76 2.65
N PHE A 48 -3.78 0.97 3.92
CA PHE A 48 -2.85 1.34 4.98
C PHE A 48 -2.42 0.10 5.74
N THR A 49 -1.19 0.08 6.23
CA THR A 49 -0.84 -0.91 7.25
C THR A 49 -1.45 -0.53 8.60
N LEU A 50 -1.63 -1.51 9.46
CA LEU A 50 -2.03 -1.31 10.85
C LEU A 50 -1.09 -0.31 11.55
N GLY A 51 0.21 -0.43 11.28
CA GLY A 51 1.24 0.47 11.80
C GLY A 51 1.02 1.91 11.37
N GLU A 52 0.71 2.15 10.10
CA GLU A 52 0.46 3.50 9.57
C GLU A 52 -0.79 4.14 10.14
N VAL A 53 -1.85 3.35 10.32
CA VAL A 53 -3.06 3.80 11.01
C VAL A 53 -2.72 4.20 12.45
N GLN A 54 -1.93 3.40 13.17
CA GLN A 54 -1.45 3.76 14.50
C GLN A 54 -0.64 5.06 14.50
N ASP A 55 0.26 5.27 13.53
CA ASP A 55 1.07 6.48 13.50
C ASP A 55 0.23 7.73 13.27
N LEU A 56 -0.73 7.67 12.33
CA LEU A 56 -1.70 8.73 12.10
C LEU A 56 -2.54 9.00 13.36
N GLN A 57 -2.85 7.97 14.13
CA GLN A 57 -3.56 8.10 15.40
C GLN A 57 -2.75 8.76 16.53
N HIS A 58 -1.43 8.61 16.47
CA HIS A 58 -0.45 9.14 17.42
C HIS A 58 0.13 10.50 17.06
N LEU A 59 -0.20 11.04 15.89
CA LEU A 59 0.15 12.41 15.54
C LEU A 59 -0.31 13.40 16.63
N PRO A 60 0.42 14.51 16.84
CA PRO A 60 0.04 15.52 17.83
C PRO A 60 -1.39 16.01 17.62
N ARG A 61 -2.14 16.32 18.69
CA ARG A 61 -3.55 16.77 18.58
C ARG A 61 -3.77 17.95 17.64
N ARG A 62 -2.75 18.80 17.46
CA ARG A 62 -2.79 19.97 16.56
C ARG A 62 -2.55 19.62 15.09
N ASP A 63 -1.99 18.46 14.81
CA ASP A 63 -1.70 17.99 13.46
C ASP A 63 -3.00 17.82 12.65
N PRO A 64 -3.10 18.38 11.43
CA PRO A 64 -4.28 18.25 10.60
C PRO A 64 -4.52 16.82 10.10
N ASP A 65 -3.46 16.02 9.98
CA ASP A 65 -3.51 14.64 9.47
C ASP A 65 -3.79 13.60 10.56
N ARG A 66 -3.82 14.03 11.82
CA ARG A 66 -4.18 13.15 12.93
C ARG A 66 -5.54 12.48 12.73
N LEU A 67 -5.57 11.17 12.97
CA LEU A 67 -6.79 10.39 13.13
C LEU A 67 -7.09 10.22 14.62
N PHE A 68 -8.36 10.28 15.02
CA PHE A 68 -8.75 9.95 16.38
C PHE A 68 -9.41 8.58 16.43
N ALA A 69 -10.55 8.41 15.75
CA ALA A 69 -11.20 7.10 15.63
C ALA A 69 -11.25 6.67 14.17
N VAL A 70 -11.04 5.38 13.91
CA VAL A 70 -10.98 4.81 12.56
C VAL A 70 -11.80 3.54 12.45
N GLY A 71 -12.23 3.24 11.23
CA GLY A 71 -12.89 2.01 10.88
C GLY A 71 -14.36 1.94 11.30
N LYS A 72 -14.96 0.79 10.96
CA LYS A 72 -16.37 0.47 11.26
C LYS A 72 -16.69 0.58 12.75
N TYR A 73 -15.71 0.25 13.59
CA TYR A 73 -15.84 0.17 15.05
C TYR A 73 -15.31 1.41 15.78
N GLN A 74 -14.94 2.47 15.06
CA GLN A 74 -14.41 3.72 15.62
C GLN A 74 -13.29 3.47 16.65
N ILE A 75 -12.30 2.66 16.27
CA ILE A 75 -11.19 2.25 17.14
C ILE A 75 -10.31 3.46 17.41
N ILE A 76 -10.13 3.83 18.69
CA ILE A 76 -9.29 4.95 19.15
C ILE A 76 -7.83 4.51 19.42
N PRO A 77 -6.85 5.44 19.56
CA PRO A 77 -5.43 5.08 19.56
C PRO A 77 -5.04 4.08 20.66
N GLY A 78 -5.40 4.36 21.91
CA GLY A 78 -5.08 3.46 23.03
C GLY A 78 -5.78 2.10 22.95
N THR A 79 -6.94 2.02 22.29
CA THR A 79 -7.62 0.75 22.02
C THR A 79 -6.87 -0.03 20.93
N MET A 80 -6.41 0.66 19.88
CA MET A 80 -5.63 0.06 18.80
C MET A 80 -4.32 -0.54 19.34
N ASP A 81 -3.57 0.22 20.13
CA ASP A 81 -2.29 -0.24 20.69
C ASP A 81 -2.45 -1.47 21.57
N ALA A 82 -3.49 -1.46 22.41
CA ALA A 82 -3.78 -2.59 23.27
C ALA A 82 -4.24 -3.81 22.46
N ALA A 83 -5.00 -3.63 21.37
CA ALA A 83 -5.36 -4.72 20.46
C ALA A 83 -4.12 -5.33 19.79
N VAL A 84 -3.22 -4.49 19.26
CA VAL A 84 -1.95 -4.90 18.65
C VAL A 84 -1.13 -5.73 19.64
N ALA A 85 -0.94 -5.21 20.85
CA ALA A 85 -0.15 -5.89 21.88
C ALA A 85 -0.78 -7.20 22.36
N ARG A 86 -2.11 -7.24 22.53
CA ARG A 86 -2.82 -8.40 23.11
C ARG A 86 -3.11 -9.51 22.11
N LEU A 87 -3.25 -9.18 20.83
CA LEU A 87 -3.50 -10.14 19.76
C LEU A 87 -2.23 -10.52 18.99
N GLY A 88 -1.09 -9.88 19.30
CA GLY A 88 0.16 -10.08 18.56
C GLY A 88 0.02 -9.71 17.10
N LEU A 89 -0.63 -8.58 16.81
CA LEU A 89 -0.84 -8.10 15.44
C LEU A 89 0.47 -7.58 14.86
N ASP A 90 0.68 -7.82 13.58
CA ASP A 90 1.84 -7.29 12.87
C ASP A 90 1.53 -5.86 12.41
N ARG A 91 2.42 -4.91 12.71
CA ARG A 91 2.24 -3.53 12.25
C ARG A 91 2.33 -3.42 10.74
N ASP A 92 2.96 -4.38 10.08
CA ASP A 92 3.05 -4.42 8.63
C ASP A 92 1.84 -5.12 8.00
N GLU A 93 0.87 -5.66 8.76
CA GLU A 93 -0.34 -6.23 8.14
C GLU A 93 -1.31 -5.12 7.67
N ALA A 94 -2.01 -5.34 6.55
CA ALA A 94 -2.96 -4.37 6.01
C ALA A 94 -4.17 -4.18 6.94
N PHE A 95 -4.66 -2.95 7.11
CA PHE A 95 -5.78 -2.61 7.98
C PHE A 95 -7.15 -2.87 7.30
N THR A 96 -7.33 -4.10 6.82
CA THR A 96 -8.50 -4.55 6.05
C THR A 96 -9.77 -4.66 6.91
N PRO A 97 -10.96 -4.78 6.29
CA PRO A 97 -12.19 -5.11 7.01
C PRO A 97 -12.08 -6.32 7.93
N GLU A 98 -11.39 -7.37 7.48
CA GLU A 98 -11.19 -8.62 8.23
C GLU A 98 -10.34 -8.38 9.48
N LEU A 99 -9.29 -7.55 9.37
CA LEU A 99 -8.48 -7.18 10.53
C LEU A 99 -9.27 -6.33 11.53
N GLN A 100 -10.05 -5.36 11.03
CA GLN A 100 -10.94 -4.56 11.87
C GLN A 100 -11.95 -5.46 12.62
N ASP A 101 -12.51 -6.45 11.94
CA ASP A 101 -13.41 -7.44 12.54
C ASP A 101 -12.72 -8.34 13.57
N ARG A 102 -11.47 -8.72 13.31
CA ARG A 102 -10.66 -9.50 14.26
C ARG A 102 -10.35 -8.69 15.51
N ILE A 103 -9.94 -7.42 15.38
CA ILE A 103 -9.74 -6.51 16.52
C ILE A 103 -11.05 -6.37 17.31
N PHE A 104 -12.17 -6.23 16.63
CA PHE A 104 -13.46 -6.12 17.28
C PHE A 104 -13.85 -7.40 18.04
N THR A 105 -13.82 -8.55 17.36
CA THR A 105 -14.29 -9.82 17.95
C THR A 105 -13.33 -10.37 19.01
N ASP A 106 -12.04 -10.41 18.74
CA ASP A 106 -11.06 -11.10 19.59
C ASP A 106 -10.47 -10.21 20.67
N TYR A 107 -10.43 -8.88 20.46
CA TYR A 107 -9.98 -7.95 21.49
C TYR A 107 -11.14 -7.21 22.16
N LEU A 108 -11.93 -6.43 21.42
CA LEU A 108 -12.96 -5.57 22.03
C LEU A 108 -14.07 -6.38 22.73
N LEU A 109 -14.63 -7.40 22.08
CA LEU A 109 -15.66 -8.24 22.67
C LEU A 109 -15.08 -9.28 23.63
N ARG A 110 -14.03 -10.01 23.22
CA ARG A 110 -13.55 -11.17 24.00
C ARG A 110 -12.66 -10.79 25.19
N GLN A 111 -11.69 -9.90 24.99
CA GLN A 111 -10.69 -9.59 26.02
C GLN A 111 -11.05 -8.37 26.85
N LYS A 112 -11.46 -7.28 26.19
CA LYS A 112 -11.77 -6.00 26.85
C LYS A 112 -13.10 -6.06 27.60
N GLN A 113 -14.05 -6.88 27.13
CA GLN A 113 -15.38 -7.06 27.72
C GLN A 113 -15.59 -8.49 28.26
N PRO A 114 -14.96 -8.85 29.39
CA PRO A 114 -15.08 -10.20 29.95
C PRO A 114 -16.53 -10.57 30.28
N GLY A 115 -17.39 -9.62 30.64
CA GLY A 115 -18.82 -9.91 30.88
C GLY A 115 -19.55 -10.36 29.61
N VAL A 116 -19.22 -9.79 28.45
CA VAL A 116 -19.78 -10.21 27.16
C VAL A 116 -19.25 -11.59 26.77
N ARG A 117 -17.93 -11.78 26.88
CA ARG A 117 -17.30 -13.09 26.67
C ARG A 117 -17.93 -14.16 27.53
N ASP A 118 -17.98 -13.94 28.83
CA ASP A 118 -18.39 -14.94 29.80
C ASP A 118 -19.88 -15.28 29.65
N TYR A 119 -20.71 -14.32 29.23
CA TYR A 119 -22.10 -14.57 28.86
C TYR A 119 -22.22 -15.47 27.62
N ILE A 120 -21.50 -15.16 26.54
CA ILE A 120 -21.50 -15.94 25.29
C ILE A 120 -20.94 -17.36 25.53
N GLU A 121 -19.88 -17.48 26.33
CA GLU A 121 -19.28 -18.76 26.72
C GLU A 121 -20.13 -19.55 27.73
N GLY A 122 -21.24 -18.98 28.20
CA GLY A 122 -22.16 -19.63 29.13
C GLY A 122 -21.59 -19.86 30.53
N LYS A 123 -20.67 -19.00 30.99
CA LYS A 123 -20.10 -19.11 32.35
C LYS A 123 -21.19 -18.96 33.41
N PRO A 124 -21.13 -19.76 34.50
CA PRO A 124 -22.13 -19.69 35.56
C PRO A 124 -22.07 -18.33 36.27
N GLY A 125 -23.25 -17.78 36.59
CA GLY A 125 -23.38 -16.52 37.33
C GLY A 125 -23.28 -15.24 36.49
N VAL A 126 -23.08 -15.34 35.17
CA VAL A 126 -23.06 -14.17 34.27
C VAL A 126 -24.43 -13.95 33.64
N THR A 127 -24.98 -12.75 33.81
CA THR A 127 -26.33 -12.40 33.34
C THR A 127 -26.31 -11.62 32.02
N LEU A 128 -27.46 -11.56 31.35
CA LEU A 128 -27.62 -10.79 30.11
C LEU A 128 -27.37 -9.30 30.36
N GLU A 129 -27.86 -8.76 31.48
CA GLU A 129 -27.73 -7.35 31.84
C GLU A 129 -26.26 -6.97 32.06
N GLN A 130 -25.45 -7.87 32.63
CA GLN A 130 -24.01 -7.65 32.78
C GLN A 130 -23.31 -7.59 31.40
N ALA A 131 -23.72 -8.41 30.45
CA ALA A 131 -23.20 -8.37 29.08
C ALA A 131 -23.64 -7.09 28.34
N GLN A 132 -24.91 -6.72 28.41
CA GLN A 132 -25.44 -5.47 27.83
C GLN A 132 -24.77 -4.23 28.43
N HIS A 133 -24.54 -4.22 29.75
CA HIS A 133 -23.80 -3.16 30.41
C HIS A 133 -22.35 -3.08 29.92
N GLY A 134 -21.70 -4.23 29.68
CA GLY A 134 -20.38 -4.29 29.06
C GLY A 134 -20.34 -3.64 27.67
N LEU A 135 -21.32 -3.94 26.82
CA LEU A 135 -21.46 -3.30 25.50
C LEU A 135 -21.67 -1.78 25.63
N ALA A 136 -22.57 -1.34 26.51
CA ALA A 136 -22.88 0.09 26.70
C ALA A 136 -21.69 0.89 27.25
N ARG A 137 -20.77 0.25 27.97
CA ARG A 137 -19.53 0.87 28.44
C ARG A 137 -18.50 1.07 27.34
N GLU A 138 -18.53 0.29 26.26
CA GLU A 138 -17.63 0.50 25.12
C GLU A 138 -18.25 1.40 24.05
N TRP A 139 -19.55 1.26 23.83
CA TRP A 139 -20.25 1.91 22.73
C TRP A 139 -21.47 2.67 23.23
N ALA A 140 -21.44 3.99 23.06
CA ALA A 140 -22.50 4.88 23.53
C ALA A 140 -23.86 4.64 22.83
N SER A 141 -23.84 3.99 21.66
CA SER A 141 -25.02 3.56 20.90
C SER A 141 -25.86 2.51 21.60
N PHE A 142 -25.26 1.67 22.44
CA PHE A 142 -25.96 0.62 23.18
C PHE A 142 -26.67 1.18 24.40
N GLY A 143 -27.93 0.77 24.57
CA GLY A 143 -28.68 1.02 25.80
C GLY A 143 -28.09 0.28 26.99
N ASP A 144 -27.96 0.97 28.12
CA ASP A 144 -27.50 0.40 29.38
C ASP A 144 -28.72 -0.08 30.19
N PRO A 145 -28.79 -1.38 30.58
CA PRO A 145 -29.90 -1.91 31.37
C PRO A 145 -30.02 -1.23 32.74
N TYR A 146 -28.92 -0.71 33.29
CA TYR A 146 -28.92 0.02 34.57
C TYR A 146 -29.24 1.51 34.42
N LYS A 147 -29.53 1.97 33.19
CA LYS A 147 -29.97 3.35 32.89
C LYS A 147 -31.24 3.37 32.04
N GLU A 148 -32.11 2.38 32.21
CA GLU A 148 -33.40 2.30 31.51
C GLU A 148 -33.24 2.31 29.98
N GLY A 149 -32.18 1.68 29.47
CA GLY A 149 -31.87 1.62 28.03
C GLY A 149 -31.26 2.90 27.46
N ARG A 150 -30.94 3.91 28.29
CA ARG A 150 -30.19 5.10 27.87
C ARG A 150 -28.69 4.81 27.77
N SER A 151 -27.96 5.71 27.12
CA SER A 151 -26.49 5.59 26.99
C SER A 151 -25.81 5.60 28.36
N TYR A 152 -24.79 4.75 28.54
CA TYR A 152 -23.94 4.73 29.74
C TYR A 152 -23.33 6.12 30.03
N TYR A 153 -22.97 6.88 29.00
CA TYR A 153 -22.23 8.14 29.15
C TYR A 153 -23.10 9.36 29.51
N GLY A 154 -24.43 9.27 29.37
CA GLY A 154 -25.35 10.39 29.57
C GLY A 154 -25.15 11.55 28.55
N GLY A 155 -25.81 12.69 28.80
CA GLY A 155 -25.67 13.89 27.96
C GLY A 155 -26.39 13.81 26.61
N ALA A 156 -25.83 14.48 25.58
CA ALA A 156 -26.38 14.50 24.22
C ALA A 156 -26.25 13.15 23.47
N ASN A 157 -25.48 12.20 24.03
CA ASN A 157 -25.30 10.88 23.45
C ASN A 157 -26.57 10.04 23.65
N ARG A 158 -27.32 9.80 22.57
CA ARG A 158 -28.52 8.97 22.58
C ARG A 158 -28.16 7.55 22.16
N ALA A 159 -28.40 6.60 23.07
CA ALA A 159 -28.44 5.19 22.71
C ALA A 159 -29.57 4.98 21.69
N HIS A 160 -29.26 4.28 20.61
CA HIS A 160 -30.21 3.98 19.54
C HIS A 160 -30.26 2.48 19.22
N ILE A 161 -29.35 1.69 19.80
CA ILE A 161 -29.47 0.23 19.88
C ILE A 161 -30.18 -0.09 21.20
N SER A 162 -31.37 -0.68 21.11
CA SER A 162 -32.21 -0.99 22.27
C SER A 162 -31.70 -2.19 23.08
N LEU A 163 -32.22 -2.33 24.30
CA LEU A 163 -31.98 -3.51 25.13
C LEU A 163 -32.44 -4.79 24.41
N GLU A 164 -33.64 -4.77 23.81
CA GLU A 164 -34.18 -5.90 23.05
C GLU A 164 -33.28 -6.29 21.85
N GLN A 165 -32.76 -5.29 21.12
CA GLN A 165 -31.85 -5.55 20.01
C GLN A 165 -30.54 -6.20 20.47
N SER A 166 -29.94 -5.66 21.53
CA SER A 166 -28.70 -6.22 22.09
C SER A 166 -28.91 -7.59 22.74
N GLU A 167 -30.08 -7.84 23.32
CA GLU A 167 -30.50 -9.15 23.84
C GLU A 167 -30.60 -10.19 22.73
N ALA A 168 -31.34 -9.90 21.67
CA ALA A 168 -31.46 -10.79 20.53
C ALA A 168 -30.08 -11.14 19.94
N ALA A 169 -29.18 -10.15 19.87
CA ALA A 169 -27.84 -10.36 19.38
C ALA A 169 -26.98 -11.26 20.28
N LEU A 170 -26.95 -10.96 21.59
CA LEU A 170 -26.16 -11.71 22.57
C LEU A 170 -26.66 -13.15 22.73
N THR A 171 -27.98 -13.35 22.76
CA THR A 171 -28.59 -14.68 22.87
C THR A 171 -28.31 -15.53 21.63
N GLN A 172 -28.37 -14.95 20.43
CA GLN A 172 -28.00 -15.63 19.20
C GLN A 172 -26.52 -16.03 19.18
N MET A 173 -25.61 -15.14 19.60
CA MET A 173 -24.18 -15.46 19.70
C MET A 173 -23.92 -16.58 20.70
N ARG A 174 -24.55 -16.52 21.88
CA ARG A 174 -24.45 -17.58 22.91
C ARG A 174 -24.94 -18.93 22.40
N ALA A 175 -26.08 -18.96 21.69
CA ALA A 175 -26.60 -20.18 21.09
C ALA A 175 -25.65 -20.74 20.01
N GLY A 176 -25.08 -19.86 19.17
CA GLY A 176 -24.10 -20.24 18.15
C GLY A 176 -22.81 -20.81 18.76
N TYR A 177 -22.34 -20.22 19.86
CA TYR A 177 -21.19 -20.72 20.61
C TYR A 177 -21.46 -22.12 21.19
N ALA A 178 -22.57 -22.29 21.91
CA ALA A 178 -22.96 -23.58 22.48
C ALA A 178 -23.07 -24.67 21.41
N ALA A 179 -23.74 -24.38 20.29
CA ALA A 179 -23.87 -25.31 19.17
C ALA A 179 -22.52 -25.65 18.50
N ALA A 180 -21.53 -24.76 18.54
CA ALA A 180 -20.18 -25.06 18.05
C ALA A 180 -19.42 -25.97 19.02
N ILE A 181 -19.53 -25.73 20.34
CA ILE A 181 -18.97 -26.62 21.36
C ILE A 181 -19.58 -28.02 21.28
N ASP A 182 -20.90 -28.13 21.09
CA ASP A 182 -21.58 -29.44 20.94
C ASP A 182 -21.10 -30.21 19.70
N ARG A 183 -20.62 -29.49 18.68
CA ARG A 183 -19.98 -30.08 17.48
C ARG A 183 -18.50 -30.47 17.69
N GLY A 184 -17.96 -30.29 18.89
CA GLY A 184 -16.59 -30.67 19.25
C GLY A 184 -15.52 -29.62 18.90
N LEU A 185 -15.91 -28.39 18.56
CA LEU A 185 -14.96 -27.31 18.31
C LEU A 185 -14.32 -26.85 19.63
N SER A 186 -13.07 -26.37 19.55
CA SER A 186 -12.44 -25.70 20.68
C SER A 186 -13.15 -24.39 21.04
N SER A 187 -12.92 -23.87 22.25
CA SER A 187 -13.48 -22.58 22.68
C SER A 187 -13.14 -21.44 21.73
N ASP A 188 -11.92 -21.43 21.17
CA ASP A 188 -11.50 -20.42 20.20
C ASP A 188 -12.20 -20.54 18.86
N GLU A 189 -12.39 -21.77 18.36
CA GLU A 189 -13.13 -22.01 17.12
C GLU A 189 -14.62 -21.71 17.29
N ALA A 190 -15.20 -22.12 18.42
CA ALA A 190 -16.59 -21.82 18.77
C ALA A 190 -16.82 -20.32 18.91
N TRP A 191 -15.88 -19.59 19.52
CA TRP A 191 -15.91 -18.12 19.57
C TRP A 191 -15.93 -17.53 18.16
N ARG A 192 -14.99 -17.92 17.29
CA ARG A 192 -14.93 -17.41 15.92
C ARG A 192 -16.21 -17.69 15.15
N VAL A 193 -16.82 -18.87 15.30
CA VAL A 193 -18.10 -19.23 14.67
C VAL A 193 -19.24 -18.35 15.21
N ALA A 194 -19.33 -18.19 16.53
CA ALA A 194 -20.36 -17.38 17.18
C ALA A 194 -20.25 -15.88 16.84
N THR A 195 -19.04 -15.41 16.53
CA THR A 195 -18.76 -14.00 16.24
C THR A 195 -18.47 -13.70 14.77
N ALA A 196 -18.55 -14.67 13.85
CA ALA A 196 -18.26 -14.44 12.44
C ALA A 196 -19.37 -13.62 11.76
N ILE A 197 -18.99 -12.66 10.91
CA ILE A 197 -19.92 -12.03 9.96
C ILE A 197 -20.33 -13.03 8.87
N ASP A 198 -19.43 -13.93 8.49
CA ASP A 198 -19.73 -15.07 7.64
C ASP A 198 -18.97 -16.30 8.16
N PRO A 199 -19.66 -17.32 8.70
CA PRO A 199 -19.04 -18.54 9.20
C PRO A 199 -18.16 -19.24 8.16
N GLU A 200 -18.50 -19.15 6.86
CA GLU A 200 -17.78 -19.85 5.79
C GLU A 200 -16.47 -19.14 5.39
N GLN A 201 -16.44 -17.81 5.45
CA GLN A 201 -15.25 -17.03 5.09
C GLN A 201 -14.14 -17.09 6.15
N ARG A 202 -14.48 -17.31 7.43
CA ARG A 202 -13.49 -17.30 8.52
C ARG A 202 -12.81 -18.65 8.75
N THR A 203 -13.41 -19.78 8.35
CA THR A 203 -12.72 -21.10 8.39
C THR A 203 -11.60 -21.19 7.35
N GLN A 204 -11.67 -20.36 6.30
CA GLN A 204 -10.65 -20.25 5.25
C GLN A 204 -9.52 -19.27 5.60
N ALA A 205 -9.72 -18.41 6.61
CA ALA A 205 -8.78 -17.38 7.04
C ALA A 205 -7.68 -17.95 7.98
N ARG A 206 -6.93 -18.93 7.51
CA ARG A 206 -5.47 -18.78 7.58
C ARG A 206 -5.11 -17.86 6.40
N PRO A 207 -4.11 -16.98 6.48
CA PRO A 207 -3.52 -16.45 5.27
C PRO A 207 -2.80 -17.63 4.60
N SER A 208 -3.54 -18.41 3.83
CA SER A 208 -2.93 -19.19 2.77
C SER A 208 -2.48 -18.15 1.75
N ALA A 209 -1.18 -18.12 1.53
CA ALA A 209 -0.51 -17.50 0.40
C ALA A 209 -0.99 -18.12 -0.94
N ALA A 210 -2.30 -18.10 -1.18
CA ALA A 210 -2.92 -18.38 -2.45
C ALA A 210 -2.86 -17.10 -3.28
N ARG A 211 -1.67 -16.92 -3.83
CA ARG A 211 -1.27 -15.99 -4.88
C ARG A 211 -2.40 -15.75 -5.88
N THR A 212 -3.06 -14.60 -5.80
CA THR A 212 -3.46 -13.89 -7.00
C THR A 212 -2.19 -13.34 -7.63
N ASP A 213 -2.04 -13.56 -8.93
CA ASP A 213 -1.05 -12.82 -9.72
C ASP A 213 -1.26 -11.32 -9.43
N PRO A 214 -0.25 -10.58 -8.94
CA PRO A 214 -0.36 -9.13 -8.68
C PRO A 214 -0.83 -8.33 -9.91
N LEU A 215 -0.79 -8.94 -11.11
CA LEU A 215 -1.24 -8.37 -12.37
C LEU A 215 -2.71 -8.67 -12.75
N ALA A 216 -3.45 -9.49 -12.01
CA ALA A 216 -4.78 -9.94 -12.46
C ALA A 216 -5.80 -8.79 -12.62
N ASP A 217 -5.67 -7.74 -11.83
CA ASP A 217 -6.52 -6.54 -11.86
C ASP A 217 -5.75 -5.25 -12.23
N GLY A 218 -4.42 -5.33 -12.42
CA GLY A 218 -3.56 -4.19 -12.74
C GLY A 218 -3.33 -3.22 -11.58
N LEU A 219 -3.55 -3.65 -10.33
CA LEU A 219 -3.36 -2.83 -9.13
C LEU A 219 -2.25 -3.44 -8.26
N LEU A 220 -1.18 -2.67 -7.99
CA LEU A 220 -0.15 -3.10 -7.04
C LEU A 220 -0.42 -2.50 -5.66
N ARG A 221 -0.57 -3.34 -4.64
CA ARG A 221 -0.98 -2.94 -3.28
C ARG A 221 -0.32 -3.75 -2.17
N HIS A 222 -0.47 -3.25 -0.96
CA HIS A 222 0.13 -3.83 0.23
C HIS A 222 -0.14 -5.34 0.39
N GLY A 223 0.90 -6.11 0.70
CA GLY A 223 0.85 -7.56 0.94
C GLY A 223 1.03 -8.40 -0.33
N GLU A 224 0.99 -7.79 -1.52
CA GLU A 224 1.33 -8.46 -2.76
C GLU A 224 2.85 -8.62 -2.91
N LYS A 225 3.26 -9.58 -3.74
CA LYS A 225 4.67 -9.90 -4.00
C LYS A 225 4.91 -10.27 -5.45
N GLY A 226 6.03 -9.87 -6.03
CA GLY A 226 6.44 -10.28 -7.37
C GLY A 226 7.28 -9.27 -8.13
N ASP A 227 7.60 -9.62 -9.37
CA ASP A 227 8.43 -8.79 -10.26
C ASP A 227 7.83 -7.40 -10.54
N PRO A 228 6.50 -7.23 -10.75
CA PRO A 228 5.92 -5.90 -10.96
C PRO A 228 6.13 -4.95 -9.76
N ILE A 229 6.12 -5.50 -8.56
CA ILE A 229 6.37 -4.72 -7.34
C ILE A 229 7.84 -4.32 -7.27
N ARG A 230 8.74 -5.21 -7.69
CA ARG A 230 10.16 -4.87 -7.78
C ARG A 230 10.41 -3.76 -8.80
N GLU A 231 9.72 -3.79 -9.94
CA GLU A 231 9.79 -2.73 -10.95
C GLU A 231 9.23 -1.40 -10.45
N LEU A 232 8.11 -1.44 -9.69
CA LEU A 232 7.57 -0.27 -9.01
C LEU A 232 8.56 0.29 -7.98
N GLN A 233 9.13 -0.57 -7.13
CA GLN A 233 10.12 -0.19 -6.12
C GLN A 233 11.36 0.42 -6.80
N GLN A 234 11.83 -0.16 -7.90
CA GLN A 234 12.93 0.36 -8.71
C GLN A 234 12.60 1.74 -9.24
N SER A 235 11.40 1.91 -9.81
CA SER A 235 11.00 3.17 -10.40
C SER A 235 10.91 4.29 -9.37
N LEU A 236 10.30 4.00 -8.21
CA LEU A 236 10.21 4.94 -7.09
C LEU A 236 11.59 5.26 -6.52
N HIS A 237 12.48 4.28 -6.44
CA HIS A 237 13.86 4.49 -6.00
C HIS A 237 14.64 5.41 -6.93
N GLU A 238 14.53 5.23 -8.25
CA GLU A 238 15.16 6.09 -9.28
C GLU A 238 14.65 7.54 -9.22
N LEU A 239 13.35 7.70 -8.95
CA LEU A 239 12.72 9.00 -8.74
C LEU A 239 13.07 9.63 -7.37
N GLY A 240 13.82 8.93 -6.51
CA GLY A 240 14.31 9.46 -5.24
C GLY A 240 13.36 9.27 -4.04
N TYR A 241 12.28 8.48 -4.20
CA TYR A 241 11.39 8.19 -3.09
C TYR A 241 12.01 7.16 -2.13
N THR A 242 11.86 7.43 -0.84
CA THR A 242 12.37 6.59 0.24
C THR A 242 11.25 5.86 0.96
N GLY A 243 11.61 4.77 1.63
CA GLY A 243 10.77 4.12 2.60
C GLY A 243 10.45 5.03 3.78
N ARG A 244 9.53 4.56 4.62
CA ARG A 244 9.08 5.26 5.83
C ARG A 244 10.22 5.52 6.81
N ASP A 245 11.24 4.68 6.81
CA ASP A 245 12.45 4.82 7.63
C ASP A 245 13.46 5.83 7.08
N GLY A 246 13.11 6.54 5.99
CA GLY A 246 13.98 7.50 5.31
C GLY A 246 15.10 6.87 4.50
N LYS A 247 15.10 5.54 4.33
CA LYS A 247 16.11 4.83 3.54
C LYS A 247 15.61 4.56 2.12
N PRO A 248 16.53 4.35 1.16
CA PRO A 248 16.16 3.81 -0.15
C PRO A 248 15.28 2.56 -0.07
N LEU A 249 14.36 2.41 -1.01
CA LEU A 249 13.50 1.23 -1.08
C LEU A 249 14.33 -0.04 -1.31
N SER A 250 13.98 -1.10 -0.59
CA SER A 250 14.43 -2.46 -0.88
C SER A 250 13.72 -2.96 -2.14
N LEU A 251 14.47 -3.55 -3.06
CA LEU A 251 13.99 -4.09 -4.35
C LEU A 251 13.67 -5.59 -4.22
N ASP A 252 13.05 -5.97 -3.11
CA ASP A 252 12.73 -7.36 -2.77
C ASP A 252 11.53 -7.89 -3.56
N GLY A 253 10.71 -7.00 -4.12
CA GLY A 253 9.44 -7.34 -4.76
C GLY A 253 8.33 -7.60 -3.75
N ASP A 254 8.48 -7.20 -2.48
CA ASP A 254 7.45 -7.27 -1.46
C ASP A 254 6.80 -5.90 -1.27
N PHE A 255 5.48 -5.78 -1.50
CA PHE A 255 4.78 -4.52 -1.27
C PHE A 255 4.47 -4.37 0.22
N GLY A 256 5.49 -3.98 0.99
CA GLY A 256 5.38 -3.72 2.44
C GLY A 256 5.12 -2.25 2.77
N ALA A 257 5.21 -1.93 4.06
CA ALA A 257 4.99 -0.57 4.58
C ALA A 257 5.88 0.49 3.92
N ASN A 258 7.15 0.17 3.64
CA ASN A 258 8.07 1.10 2.99
C ASN A 258 7.67 1.42 1.55
N THR A 259 7.27 0.41 0.77
CA THR A 259 6.79 0.61 -0.61
C THR A 259 5.49 1.41 -0.63
N GLY A 260 4.53 1.07 0.24
CA GLY A 260 3.28 1.83 0.35
C GLY A 260 3.50 3.29 0.76
N HIS A 261 4.44 3.55 1.67
CA HIS A 261 4.84 4.90 2.05
C HIS A 261 5.35 5.69 0.85
N ALA A 262 6.27 5.11 0.06
CA ALA A 262 6.82 5.75 -1.12
C ALA A 262 5.75 6.01 -2.19
N VAL A 263 4.84 5.06 -2.43
CA VAL A 263 3.71 5.25 -3.36
C VAL A 263 2.82 6.41 -2.92
N ARG A 264 2.47 6.52 -1.64
CA ARG A 264 1.67 7.65 -1.13
C ARG A 264 2.42 8.97 -1.21
N ALA A 265 3.72 8.97 -0.95
CA ALA A 265 4.56 10.16 -1.09
C ALA A 265 4.53 10.65 -2.54
N TYR A 266 4.76 9.74 -3.50
CA TYR A 266 4.65 10.01 -4.93
C TYR A 266 3.27 10.55 -5.29
N GLN A 267 2.20 9.84 -4.90
CA GLN A 267 0.84 10.24 -5.19
C GLN A 267 0.52 11.64 -4.65
N ARG A 268 1.01 11.98 -3.45
CA ARG A 268 0.80 13.31 -2.85
C ARG A 268 1.52 14.41 -3.63
N GLU A 269 2.77 14.16 -4.02
CA GLU A 269 3.58 15.13 -4.77
C GLU A 269 3.01 15.41 -6.16
N HIS A 270 2.51 14.37 -6.83
CA HIS A 270 1.97 14.47 -8.19
C HIS A 270 0.45 14.72 -8.24
N GLY A 271 -0.19 15.07 -7.11
CA GLY A 271 -1.61 15.42 -7.07
C GLY A 271 -2.56 14.26 -7.44
N LEU A 272 -2.12 13.02 -7.24
CA LEU A 272 -2.92 11.81 -7.47
C LEU A 272 -3.76 11.46 -6.23
N LYS A 273 -4.67 10.51 -6.40
CA LYS A 273 -5.42 9.93 -5.27
C LYS A 273 -4.43 9.25 -4.33
N VAL A 274 -4.31 9.74 -3.10
CA VAL A 274 -3.35 9.24 -2.09
C VAL A 274 -3.95 8.02 -1.38
N ASP A 275 -4.08 6.92 -2.11
CA ASP A 275 -4.59 5.66 -1.60
C ASP A 275 -3.48 4.61 -1.40
N GLY A 276 -2.23 4.88 -1.75
CA GLY A 276 -1.13 3.92 -1.59
C GLY A 276 -1.24 2.67 -2.46
N ILE A 277 -2.12 2.69 -3.45
CA ILE A 277 -2.27 1.65 -4.47
C ILE A 277 -1.68 2.17 -5.77
N ALA A 278 -0.70 1.47 -6.33
CA ALA A 278 -0.19 1.80 -7.65
C ALA A 278 -1.09 1.17 -8.72
N GLY A 279 -2.20 1.86 -9.03
CA GLY A 279 -3.07 1.52 -10.15
C GLY A 279 -2.62 2.19 -11.47
N PRO A 280 -3.36 1.99 -12.58
CA PRO A 280 -2.93 2.42 -13.92
C PRO A 280 -2.49 3.88 -14.01
N ARG A 281 -3.26 4.81 -13.41
CA ARG A 281 -2.90 6.25 -13.40
C ARG A 281 -1.61 6.55 -12.64
N THR A 282 -1.36 5.85 -11.53
CA THR A 282 -0.14 6.02 -10.75
C THR A 282 1.05 5.45 -11.49
N LEU A 283 0.92 4.26 -12.07
CA LEU A 283 1.97 3.61 -12.84
C LEU A 283 2.33 4.40 -14.10
N GLU A 284 1.33 4.86 -14.86
CA GLU A 284 1.55 5.75 -16.03
C GLU A 284 2.27 7.03 -15.64
N SER A 285 1.87 7.66 -14.53
CA SER A 285 2.52 8.87 -14.03
C SER A 285 3.98 8.62 -13.66
N ILE A 286 4.27 7.53 -12.92
CA ILE A 286 5.64 7.15 -12.52
C ILE A 286 6.51 6.94 -13.76
N GLU A 287 5.99 6.23 -14.76
CA GLU A 287 6.73 5.98 -16.01
C GLU A 287 7.01 7.29 -16.76
N GLN A 288 6.03 8.18 -16.87
CA GLN A 288 6.23 9.49 -17.48
C GLN A 288 7.32 10.29 -16.76
N GLN A 289 7.31 10.33 -15.42
CA GLN A 289 8.33 11.04 -14.65
C GLN A 289 9.72 10.43 -14.82
N ARG A 290 9.83 9.10 -14.90
CA ARG A 290 11.11 8.43 -15.21
C ARG A 290 11.64 8.79 -16.60
N GLN A 291 10.75 8.84 -17.59
CA GLN A 291 11.13 9.23 -18.96
C GLN A 291 11.58 10.69 -19.00
N GLU A 292 10.87 11.59 -18.32
CA GLU A 292 11.24 13.01 -18.21
C GLU A 292 12.60 13.18 -17.52
N GLN A 293 12.86 12.48 -16.40
CA GLN A 293 14.14 12.53 -15.69
C GLN A 293 15.29 11.98 -16.56
N THR A 294 15.03 10.94 -17.36
CA THR A 294 16.02 10.37 -18.28
C THR A 294 16.34 11.33 -19.43
N GLN A 295 15.34 12.01 -19.99
CA GLN A 295 15.51 12.99 -21.07
C GLN A 295 16.10 14.32 -20.59
N ALA A 296 15.87 14.69 -19.32
CA ALA A 296 16.43 15.88 -18.69
C ALA A 296 17.90 15.71 -18.27
N SER A 297 18.45 14.49 -18.27
CA SER A 297 19.85 14.25 -17.92
C SER A 297 20.81 14.90 -18.94
N PRO A 298 21.71 15.81 -18.53
CA PRO A 298 22.66 16.46 -19.42
C PRO A 298 23.56 15.47 -20.18
N GLU A 299 23.88 14.34 -19.56
CA GLU A 299 24.70 13.28 -20.15
C GLU A 299 23.95 12.56 -21.30
N VAL A 300 22.65 12.31 -21.11
CA VAL A 300 21.78 11.74 -22.14
C VAL A 300 21.57 12.72 -23.27
N GLN A 301 21.39 14.01 -22.97
CA GLN A 301 21.28 15.07 -23.97
C GLN A 301 22.56 15.23 -24.80
N GLU A 302 23.74 15.14 -24.17
CA GLU A 302 25.02 15.16 -24.89
C GLU A 302 25.21 13.91 -25.75
N ALA A 303 24.81 12.72 -25.26
CA ALA A 303 24.87 11.48 -26.02
C ALA A 303 23.95 11.52 -27.26
N ILE A 304 22.73 12.03 -27.12
CA ILE A 304 21.78 12.25 -28.23
C ILE A 304 22.36 13.27 -29.22
N SER A 305 22.89 14.40 -28.73
CA SER A 305 23.51 15.43 -29.57
C SER A 305 24.75 14.92 -30.32
N ARG A 306 25.50 13.99 -29.71
CA ARG A 306 26.63 13.32 -30.35
C ARG A 306 26.17 12.33 -31.41
N LEU A 307 25.12 11.56 -31.14
CA LEU A 307 24.53 10.64 -32.12
C LEU A 307 24.01 11.40 -33.33
N ASP A 308 23.30 12.51 -33.12
CA ASP A 308 22.73 13.32 -34.20
C ASP A 308 23.82 13.93 -35.12
N ARG A 309 24.94 14.40 -34.55
CA ARG A 309 26.13 14.85 -35.32
C ARG A 309 26.70 13.73 -36.20
N LEU A 310 26.76 12.50 -35.68
CA LEU A 310 27.27 11.35 -36.42
C LEU A 310 26.33 10.90 -37.54
N THR A 311 25.02 10.92 -37.31
CA THR A 311 24.02 10.45 -38.28
C THR A 311 23.65 11.49 -39.34
N SER A 312 23.79 12.78 -39.05
CA SER A 312 23.53 13.88 -40.00
C SER A 312 24.69 14.12 -40.98
N GLY A 313 25.79 13.37 -40.87
CA GLY A 313 26.95 13.50 -41.76
C GLY A 313 27.77 14.77 -41.54
N GLN A 314 27.51 15.53 -40.47
CA GLN A 314 28.34 16.66 -40.06
C GLN A 314 29.57 16.13 -39.32
N ILE A 315 30.57 15.66 -40.07
CA ILE A 315 31.89 15.37 -39.50
C ILE A 315 32.48 16.69 -39.03
N ASP A 316 32.86 16.73 -37.76
CA ASP A 316 33.57 17.86 -37.15
C ASP A 316 34.75 18.30 -38.06
N PRO A 317 34.82 19.58 -38.50
CA PRO A 317 35.84 20.03 -39.45
C PRO A 317 37.27 19.84 -38.94
N SER A 318 37.49 19.87 -37.62
CA SER A 318 38.80 19.63 -37.01
C SER A 318 39.16 18.14 -37.03
N ALA A 319 38.19 17.25 -36.83
CA ALA A 319 38.38 15.81 -36.98
C ALA A 319 38.67 15.44 -38.44
N GLN A 320 37.96 16.07 -39.38
CA GLN A 320 38.23 15.93 -40.81
C GLN A 320 39.63 16.43 -41.17
N GLN A 321 40.05 17.57 -40.60
CA GLN A 321 41.38 18.13 -40.83
C GLN A 321 42.49 17.26 -40.21
N ALA A 322 42.28 16.71 -39.01
CA ALA A 322 43.22 15.78 -38.37
C ALA A 322 43.34 14.47 -39.16
N TRP A 323 42.22 13.93 -39.67
CA TRP A 323 42.23 12.78 -40.57
C TRP A 323 43.00 13.09 -41.86
N ASN A 324 42.75 14.24 -42.48
CA ASN A 324 43.46 14.66 -43.69
C ASN A 324 44.97 14.82 -43.45
N GLN A 325 45.38 15.36 -42.29
CA GLN A 325 46.78 15.48 -41.88
C GLN A 325 47.41 14.12 -41.61
N HIS A 326 46.69 13.21 -40.96
CA HIS A 326 47.15 11.84 -40.71
C HIS A 326 47.35 11.08 -42.03
N VAL A 327 46.40 11.17 -42.95
CA VAL A 327 46.51 10.58 -44.30
C VAL A 327 47.67 11.19 -45.08
N ALA A 328 47.90 12.51 -44.97
CA ALA A 328 49.04 13.17 -45.61
C ALA A 328 50.39 12.76 -45.00
N ALA A 329 50.44 12.50 -43.68
CA ALA A 329 51.63 12.04 -42.97
C ALA A 329 51.92 10.54 -43.21
N CYS A 330 50.91 9.74 -43.55
CA CYS A 330 51.04 8.31 -43.83
C CYS A 330 51.55 7.98 -45.24
N ARG A 331 52.32 8.85 -45.90
CA ARG A 331 52.92 8.54 -47.21
C ARG A 331 54.44 8.38 -47.16
N PRO A 332 54.97 7.39 -47.91
CA PRO A 332 54.41 6.97 -49.20
C PRO A 332 53.74 5.58 -49.20
N CYS A 333 52.42 5.55 -49.42
CA CYS A 333 51.81 4.51 -50.25
C CYS A 333 51.84 4.99 -51.70
N PRO A 334 52.42 4.24 -52.65
CA PRO A 334 52.42 4.59 -54.06
C PRO A 334 50.99 4.77 -54.60
N ASP A 335 50.87 5.62 -55.62
CA ASP A 335 49.64 5.78 -56.39
C ASP A 335 49.48 4.55 -57.30
N PRO A 336 48.46 3.69 -57.10
CA PRO A 336 48.34 2.42 -57.81
C PRO A 336 48.23 2.59 -59.33
N VAL A 337 47.80 3.75 -59.82
CA VAL A 337 47.70 4.03 -61.27
C VAL A 337 49.10 4.28 -61.86
N ARG A 338 49.92 5.11 -61.20
CA ARG A 338 51.31 5.35 -61.65
C ARG A 338 52.19 4.11 -61.53
N GLU A 339 51.93 3.28 -60.53
CA GLU A 339 52.69 2.04 -60.34
C GLU A 339 52.36 1.03 -61.45
N GLN A 340 51.09 0.89 -61.84
CA GLN A 340 50.69 0.08 -63.00
C GLN A 340 51.28 0.58 -64.33
N GLU A 341 51.26 1.89 -64.57
CA GLU A 341 51.86 2.48 -65.78
C GLU A 341 53.38 2.20 -65.84
N SER A 342 54.09 2.36 -64.71
CA SER A 342 55.53 2.09 -64.64
C SER A 342 55.88 0.60 -64.84
N LEU A 343 55.02 -0.32 -64.36
CA LEU A 343 55.20 -1.76 -64.55
C LEU A 343 54.92 -2.17 -65.99
N GLN A 344 53.91 -1.59 -66.64
CA GLN A 344 53.62 -1.84 -68.05
C GLN A 344 54.76 -1.33 -68.96
N GLN A 345 55.33 -0.18 -68.65
CA GLN A 345 56.44 0.40 -69.42
C GLN A 345 57.71 -0.47 -69.31
N ARG A 346 58.05 -0.94 -68.10
CA ARG A 346 59.17 -1.88 -67.89
C ARG A 346 58.95 -3.23 -68.57
N ALA A 347 57.71 -3.74 -68.58
CA ALA A 347 57.39 -4.98 -69.27
C ALA A 347 57.55 -4.86 -70.81
N GLN A 348 57.20 -3.70 -71.38
CA GLN A 348 57.41 -3.41 -72.80
C GLN A 348 58.90 -3.30 -73.16
N GLU A 349 59.70 -2.66 -72.31
CA GLU A 349 61.15 -2.55 -72.50
C GLU A 349 61.84 -3.92 -72.44
N GLN A 350 61.50 -4.77 -71.46
CA GLN A 350 62.04 -6.14 -71.37
C GLN A 350 61.63 -7.02 -72.55
N ALA A 351 60.40 -6.88 -73.05
CA ALA A 351 59.96 -7.60 -74.24
C ALA A 351 60.72 -7.17 -75.51
N ALA A 352 61.05 -5.87 -75.64
CA ALA A 352 61.86 -5.35 -76.73
C ALA A 352 63.32 -5.83 -76.66
N GLU A 353 63.90 -5.92 -75.46
CA GLU A 353 65.26 -6.44 -75.24
C GLU A 353 65.37 -7.93 -75.59
N GLN A 354 64.39 -8.75 -75.19
CA GLN A 354 64.36 -10.17 -75.54
C GLN A 354 64.13 -10.41 -77.04
N ALA A 355 63.38 -9.55 -77.73
CA ALA A 355 63.22 -9.60 -79.18
C ALA A 355 64.49 -9.15 -79.95
N GLY A 356 65.33 -8.31 -79.34
CA GLY A 356 66.60 -7.85 -79.91
C GLY A 356 67.76 -8.85 -79.78
N LEU A 357 67.74 -9.71 -78.76
CA LEU A 357 68.74 -10.77 -78.54
C LEU A 357 68.50 -12.06 -79.36
N ALA A 358 67.37 -12.15 -80.08
CA ALA A 358 66.99 -13.28 -80.92
C ALA A 358 67.21 -13.04 -82.44
N ARG A 359 67.99 -12.02 -82.82
CA ARG A 359 68.35 -11.71 -84.22
C ARG A 359 69.82 -11.89 -84.51
#